data_AF-A0A0N4Y4A9-F1
#
_entry.id   AF-A0A0N4Y4A9-F1
#
_cell.length_a   1.000
_cell.length_b   1.000
_cell.length_c   1.000
_cell.angle_alpha   90.00
_cell.angle_beta   90.00
_cell.angle_gamma   90.00
#
_symmetry.space_group_name_H-M   'P 1'
#
loop_
_entity.id
_entity.type
_entity.pdbx_description
1 polymer ?
#
loop_
_entity_poly.entity_id
_entity_poly.type
_entity_poly.pdbx_seq_one_letter_code
_entity_poly.pdbx_strand_id
1 'polypeptide(L)'
;MLNKYSLVQIAWKININNMRSFYEELVENRMHFNGRIPIAGHVMLNRAIPKQAWELSKDKITMESKIGEGAFGEVWKGTLRLFTNNTVPVAIKVYDIHASIIC
;
A
#
# COMPACT_ATOMS: atom_id res chain seq x y z
N MET A 1 -11.87 36.50 -2.79
CA MET A 1 -12.06 35.79 -1.50
C MET A 1 -12.00 34.29 -1.77
N LEU A 2 -10.95 33.60 -1.32
CA LEU A 2 -10.82 32.16 -1.52
C LEU A 2 -11.79 31.44 -0.58
N ASN A 3 -12.62 30.55 -1.13
CA ASN A 3 -13.60 29.76 -0.39
C ASN A 3 -12.87 28.84 0.62
N LYS A 4 -13.37 28.75 1.85
CA LYS A 4 -12.82 27.89 2.93
C LYS A 4 -12.64 26.43 2.48
N TYR A 5 -13.49 25.92 1.60
CA TYR A 5 -13.36 24.57 1.01
C TYR A 5 -12.16 24.44 0.06
N SER A 6 -11.82 25.50 -0.67
CA SER A 6 -10.65 25.55 -1.55
C SER A 6 -9.35 25.52 -0.74
N LEU A 7 -9.29 26.21 0.40
CA LEU A 7 -8.11 26.22 1.28
C LEU A 7 -7.84 24.85 1.92
N VAL A 8 -8.88 24.12 2.34
CA VAL A 8 -8.73 22.76 2.89
C VAL A 8 -8.24 21.78 1.82
N GLN A 9 -8.80 21.86 0.60
CA GLN A 9 -8.35 21.02 -0.52
C GLN A 9 -6.91 21.35 -0.93
N ILE A 10 -6.53 22.63 -0.97
CA ILE A 10 -5.15 23.06 -1.27
C ILE A 10 -4.20 22.61 -0.16
N ALA A 11 -4.57 22.74 1.12
CA ALA A 11 -3.76 22.28 2.25
C ALA A 11 -3.53 20.77 2.24
N TRP A 12 -4.57 19.97 1.93
CA TRP A 12 -4.43 18.52 1.73
C TRP A 12 -3.55 18.18 0.53
N LYS A 13 -3.69 18.91 -0.57
CA LYS A 13 -2.91 18.68 -1.79
C LYS A 13 -1.43 19.03 -1.61
N ILE A 14 -1.13 20.08 -0.85
CA ILE A 14 0.23 20.44 -0.41
C ILE A 14 0.80 19.37 0.52
N ASN A 15 0.01 18.86 1.47
CA ASN A 15 0.44 17.80 2.40
C ASN A 15 0.75 16.48 1.66
N ILE A 16 -0.10 16.08 0.71
CA ILE A 16 0.12 14.87 -0.10
C ILE A 16 1.36 15.01 -1.00
N ASN A 17 1.57 16.18 -1.62
CA ASN A 17 2.76 16.42 -2.45
C ASN A 17 4.03 16.40 -1.61
N ASN A 18 4.00 16.98 -0.40
CA ASN A 18 5.11 16.96 0.55
C ASN A 18 5.43 15.53 1.03
N MET A 19 4.39 14.72 1.26
CA MET A 19 4.56 13.32 1.62
C MET A 19 5.15 12.51 0.46
N ARG A 20 4.70 12.74 -0.79
CA ARG A 20 5.24 12.07 -1.97
C ARG A 20 6.72 12.42 -2.20
N SER A 21 7.09 13.70 -2.15
CA SER A 21 8.50 14.11 -2.29
C SER A 21 9.37 13.52 -1.18
N PHE A 22 8.84 13.44 0.04
CA PHE A 22 9.52 12.79 1.17
C PHE A 22 9.71 11.28 0.97
N TYR A 23 8.71 10.57 0.41
CA TYR A 23 8.86 9.16 0.05
C TYR A 23 9.89 8.94 -1.07
N GLU A 24 9.88 9.78 -2.12
CA GLU A 24 10.84 9.70 -3.23
C GLU A 24 12.28 9.99 -2.74
N GLU A 25 12.47 10.96 -1.85
CA GLU A 25 13.76 11.27 -1.23
C GLU A 25 14.30 10.14 -0.33
N LEU A 26 13.43 9.54 0.50
CA LEU A 26 13.82 8.48 1.43
C LEU A 26 14.08 7.13 0.74
N VAL A 27 13.26 6.78 -0.26
CA VAL A 27 13.22 5.41 -0.82
C VAL A 27 14.03 5.30 -2.11
N GLU A 28 13.94 6.26 -3.03
CA GLU A 28 14.59 6.15 -4.34
C GLU A 28 16.04 6.65 -4.31
N ASN A 29 16.29 7.81 -3.68
CA ASN A 29 17.63 8.40 -3.70
C ASN A 29 18.56 7.85 -2.60
N ARG A 30 18.04 7.08 -1.62
CA ARG A 30 18.77 6.50 -0.46
C ARG A 30 19.71 7.47 0.27
N MET A 31 19.51 8.77 0.13
CA MET A 31 20.44 9.81 0.60
C MET A 31 20.58 9.79 2.12
N HIS A 32 19.47 9.63 2.85
CA HIS A 32 19.48 9.55 4.31
C HIS A 32 20.21 8.31 4.84
N PHE A 33 20.09 7.18 4.14
CA PHE A 33 20.75 5.93 4.54
C PHE A 33 22.26 5.96 4.23
N ASN A 34 22.63 6.35 3.01
CA ASN A 34 24.03 6.39 2.57
C ASN A 34 24.80 7.54 3.25
N GLY A 35 24.18 8.71 3.35
CA GLY A 35 24.76 9.91 3.93
C GLY A 35 24.68 9.98 5.46
N ARG A 36 24.06 8.98 6.12
CA ARG A 36 23.81 8.99 7.58
C ARG A 36 23.15 10.31 8.03
N ILE A 37 22.18 10.78 7.26
CA ILE A 37 21.48 12.04 7.52
C ILE A 37 20.19 11.71 8.28
N PRO A 38 19.90 12.40 9.41
CA PRO A 38 18.68 12.14 10.16
C PRO A 38 17.44 12.50 9.34
N ILE A 39 16.40 11.69 9.47
CA ILE A 39 15.12 11.92 8.77
C ILE A 39 14.31 12.99 9.50
N ALA A 40 14.34 12.95 10.84
CA ALA A 40 13.68 13.90 11.71
C ALA A 40 14.40 13.92 13.06
N GLY A 41 14.82 15.10 13.52
CA GLY A 41 15.58 15.25 14.77
C GLY A 41 16.81 14.35 14.80
N HIS A 42 16.80 13.34 15.67
CA HIS A 42 17.89 12.37 15.85
C HIS A 42 17.58 10.96 15.31
N VAL A 43 16.49 10.80 14.55
CA VAL A 43 16.08 9.48 14.01
C VAL A 43 16.86 9.18 12.74
N MET A 44 17.59 8.06 12.75
CA MET A 44 18.44 7.59 11.65
C MET A 44 17.90 6.29 11.03
N LEU A 45 18.05 6.15 9.71
CA LEU A 45 17.84 4.87 9.04
C LEU A 45 19.00 3.93 9.37
N ASN A 46 18.68 2.78 9.98
CA ASN A 46 19.68 1.78 10.36
C ASN A 46 19.74 0.59 9.40
N ARG A 47 18.58 0.02 9.04
CA ARG A 47 18.50 -1.15 8.15
C ARG A 47 17.15 -1.20 7.45
N ALA A 48 17.16 -1.39 6.13
CA ALA A 48 15.96 -1.66 5.36
C ALA A 48 15.44 -3.09 5.63
N ILE A 49 14.13 -3.23 5.82
CA ILE A 49 13.46 -4.53 5.95
C ILE A 49 12.85 -4.87 4.58
N PRO A 50 13.32 -5.92 3.89
CA PRO A 50 12.75 -6.29 2.60
C PRO A 50 11.36 -6.91 2.77
N LYS A 51 10.56 -6.79 1.70
CA LYS A 51 9.29 -7.51 1.59
C LYS A 51 9.53 -9.01 1.70
N GLN A 52 8.62 -9.69 2.39
CA GLN A 52 8.68 -11.13 2.58
C GLN A 52 8.19 -11.87 1.33
N ALA A 53 8.61 -13.12 1.15
CA ALA A 53 8.29 -13.90 -0.06
C ALA A 53 6.78 -14.14 -0.25
N TRP A 54 5.99 -14.10 0.83
CA TRP A 54 4.54 -14.25 0.81
C TRP A 54 3.79 -12.94 0.48
N GLU A 55 4.48 -11.81 0.41
CA GLU A 55 3.88 -10.55 0.00
C GLU A 55 3.73 -10.51 -1.52
N LEU A 56 2.48 -10.45 -1.98
CA LEU A 56 2.14 -10.44 -3.39
C LEU A 56 1.79 -9.01 -3.86
N SER A 57 2.26 -8.65 -5.05
CA SER A 57 1.86 -7.41 -5.71
C SER A 57 0.48 -7.58 -6.37
N LYS A 58 -0.35 -6.52 -6.32
CA LYS A 58 -1.74 -6.56 -6.83
C LYS A 58 -1.82 -6.88 -8.32
N ASP A 59 -0.83 -6.48 -9.10
CA ASP A 59 -0.75 -6.73 -10.55
C ASP A 59 -0.58 -8.22 -10.93
N LYS A 60 -0.23 -9.07 -9.95
CA LYS A 60 -0.11 -10.51 -10.14
C LYS A 60 -1.43 -11.26 -9.89
N ILE A 61 -2.45 -10.60 -9.37
CA ILE A 61 -3.70 -11.23 -8.95
C ILE A 61 -4.84 -10.69 -9.80
N THR A 62 -5.66 -11.58 -10.37
CA THR A 62 -6.89 -11.24 -11.07
C THR A 62 -8.07 -11.87 -10.34
N MET A 63 -9.05 -11.05 -9.94
CA MET A 63 -10.32 -11.52 -9.37
C MET A 63 -11.31 -11.82 -10.49
N GLU A 64 -12.02 -12.94 -10.39
CA GLU A 64 -12.96 -13.41 -11.41
C GLU A 64 -14.40 -13.37 -10.90
N SER A 65 -14.75 -14.23 -9.93
CA SER A 65 -16.11 -14.33 -9.42
C SER A 65 -16.15 -14.65 -7.93
N LYS A 66 -17.20 -14.18 -7.24
CA LYS A 66 -17.44 -14.54 -5.83
C LYS A 66 -17.80 -16.03 -5.75
N ILE A 67 -17.13 -16.75 -4.85
CA ILE A 67 -17.37 -18.18 -4.59
C ILE A 67 -17.93 -18.45 -3.20
N GLY A 68 -17.92 -17.47 -2.32
CA GLY A 68 -18.52 -17.61 -0.99
C GLY A 68 -18.34 -16.38 -0.12
N GLU A 69 -18.78 -16.51 1.12
CA GLU A 69 -18.66 -15.50 2.16
C GLU A 69 -18.47 -16.20 3.50
N GLY A 70 -17.66 -15.61 4.38
CA GLY A 70 -17.45 -16.11 5.73
C GLY A 70 -17.31 -14.96 6.71
N ALA A 71 -17.01 -15.25 7.98
CA ALA A 71 -17.03 -14.26 9.06
C ALA A 71 -16.19 -12.98 8.80
N PHE A 72 -15.13 -13.09 8.00
CA PHE A 72 -14.23 -11.97 7.67
C PHE A 72 -14.48 -11.35 6.28
N GLY A 73 -15.63 -11.62 5.66
CA GLY A 73 -16.01 -11.07 4.36
C GLY A 73 -16.03 -12.09 3.21
N GLU A 74 -15.96 -11.59 1.99
CA GLU A 74 -16.16 -12.38 0.77
C GLU A 74 -14.95 -13.25 0.41
N VAL A 75 -15.22 -14.35 -0.29
CA VAL A 75 -14.21 -15.20 -0.90
C VAL A 75 -14.44 -15.21 -2.40
N TRP A 76 -13.40 -14.87 -3.15
CA TRP A 76 -13.41 -14.76 -4.60
C TRP A 76 -12.52 -15.84 -5.23
N LYS A 77 -12.94 -16.38 -6.37
CA LYS A 77 -12.05 -17.11 -7.26
C LYS A 77 -11.23 -16.10 -8.06
N GLY A 78 -9.97 -16.43 -8.30
CA GLY A 78 -9.10 -15.66 -9.16
C GLY A 78 -7.94 -16.46 -9.70
N THR A 79 -7.03 -15.77 -10.35
CA THR A 79 -5.78 -16.32 -10.88
C THR A 79 -4.58 -15.55 -10.35
N LEU A 80 -3.52 -16.28 -10.00
CA LEU A 80 -2.22 -15.74 -9.58
C LEU A 80 -1.19 -15.97 -10.68
N ARG A 81 -0.58 -14.90 -11.19
CA ARG A 81 0.53 -14.94 -12.13
C ARG A 81 1.84 -15.19 -11.38
N LEU A 82 2.44 -16.35 -11.63
CA LEU A 82 3.77 -16.70 -11.14
C LEU A 82 4.85 -16.06 -12.01
N PHE A 83 6.09 -16.09 -11.55
CA PHE A 83 7.24 -15.52 -12.27
C PHE A 83 7.51 -16.21 -13.62
N THR A 84 7.11 -17.47 -13.81
CA THR A 84 7.39 -18.27 -15.00
C THR A 84 6.30 -18.18 -16.07
N ASN A 85 5.55 -17.07 -16.14
CA ASN A 85 4.35 -16.90 -16.97
C ASN A 85 3.21 -17.91 -16.73
N ASN A 86 3.34 -18.78 -15.74
CA ASN A 86 2.28 -19.71 -15.36
C ASN A 86 1.24 -19.00 -14.49
N THR A 87 -0.03 -19.31 -14.71
CA THR A 87 -1.14 -18.85 -13.87
C THR A 87 -1.71 -20.02 -13.08
N VAL A 88 -2.02 -19.78 -11.81
CA VAL A 88 -2.61 -20.78 -10.92
C VAL A 88 -3.96 -20.26 -10.41
N PRO A 89 -5.03 -21.07 -10.43
CA PRO A 89 -6.30 -20.68 -9.83
C PRO A 89 -6.17 -20.61 -8.31
N VAL A 90 -6.67 -19.53 -7.72
CA VAL A 90 -6.58 -19.26 -6.28
C VAL A 90 -7.91 -18.79 -5.71
N ALA A 91 -8.05 -18.97 -4.40
CA ALA A 91 -9.09 -18.30 -3.62
C ALA A 91 -8.52 -17.03 -3.00
N ILE A 92 -9.27 -15.93 -3.10
CA ILE A 92 -8.90 -14.60 -2.63
C ILE A 92 -9.89 -14.24 -1.52
N LYS A 93 -9.39 -14.13 -0.29
CA LYS A 93 -10.18 -13.64 0.83
C LYS A 93 -10.13 -12.12 0.84
N VAL A 94 -11.28 -11.47 0.66
CA VAL A 94 -11.40 -10.02 0.71
C VAL A 94 -11.90 -9.64 2.09
N TYR A 95 -11.21 -8.69 2.71
CA TYR A 95 -11.61 -8.15 4.00
C TYR A 95 -12.52 -6.94 3.78
N ASP A 96 -13.74 -7.00 4.32
CA ASP A 96 -14.63 -5.84 4.33
C ASP A 96 -14.41 -5.05 5.63
N ILE A 97 -13.97 -3.81 5.45
CA ILE A 97 -13.65 -2.87 6.52
C ILE A 97 -14.94 -2.48 7.28
N HIS A 98 -16.10 -2.52 6.62
CA HIS A 98 -17.39 -2.21 7.24
C HIS A 98 -17.96 -3.38 8.05
N ALA A 99 -17.69 -4.63 7.63
CA ALA A 99 -18.15 -5.83 8.34
C ALA A 99 -17.48 -6.01 9.71
N SER A 100 -16.34 -5.36 9.94
CA SER A 100 -15.51 -5.55 11.15
C SER A 100 -15.83 -4.59 12.30
N ILE A 101 -16.72 -3.63 12.09
CA ILE A 101 -17.14 -2.65 13.11
C ILE A 101 -18.46 -3.12 13.79
N ILE A 102 -19.02 -4.26 13.36
CA ILE A 102 -20.25 -4.83 13.91
C ILE A 102 -19.92 -6.18 14.56
N CYS A 103 -19.15 -6.14 15.64
CA CYS A 103 -19.10 -7.17 16.66
C CYS A 103 -18.80 -6.55 18.02
#